data_AF-A0A0R2GST6-F1
#
_entry.id   AF-A0A0R2GST6-F1
#
_cell.length_a   1.000
_cell.length_b   1.000
_cell.length_c   1.000
_cell.angle_alpha   90.00
_cell.angle_beta   90.00
_cell.angle_gamma   90.00
#
_symmetry.space_group_name_H-M   'P 1'
#
loop_
_entity.id
_entity.type
_entity.pdbx_description
1 polymer ?
#
loop_
_entity_poly.entity_id
_entity_poly.type
_entity_poly.pdbx_seq_one_letter_code
_entity_poly.pdbx_strand_id
1 'polypeptide(L)'
;MRIMGRKVTFEEKQAIVQWTIDHQNNYQAAVEKFDVSYQRTYDWESLRDNRGRNKGKEPTTELERLRQQVRQLKAEKREMEVQIAFAKKLIKIQNREVHKRFFVNWY
;
A
#
# COMPACT_ATOMS: atom_id res chain seq x y z
N MET A 1 -36.11 13.42 -4.99
CA MET A 1 -35.47 14.58 -4.34
C MET A 1 -34.09 14.18 -3.83
N ARG A 2 -33.02 14.84 -4.25
CA ARG A 2 -31.72 14.69 -3.58
C ARG A 2 -31.78 15.56 -2.32
N ILE A 3 -31.87 14.92 -1.15
CA ILE A 3 -31.75 15.62 0.13
C ILE A 3 -30.32 16.18 0.17
N MET A 4 -30.16 17.49 -0.06
CA MET A 4 -28.90 18.17 0.16
C MET A 4 -28.69 18.28 1.67
N GLY A 5 -28.13 17.22 2.26
CA GLY A 5 -27.78 17.21 3.67
C GLY A 5 -26.75 18.29 4.01
N ARG A 6 -26.76 18.74 5.27
CA ARG A 6 -25.81 19.67 5.91
C ARG A 6 -24.43 19.71 5.25
N LYS A 7 -23.91 20.91 5.00
CA LYS A 7 -22.53 21.09 4.54
C LYS A 7 -21.60 20.77 5.72
N VAL A 8 -20.78 19.73 5.57
CA VAL A 8 -19.82 19.26 6.58
C VAL A 8 -18.43 19.59 6.04
N THR A 9 -17.61 20.28 6.83
CA THR A 9 -16.24 20.67 6.44
C THR A 9 -15.32 19.45 6.37
N PHE A 10 -14.15 19.57 5.76
CA PHE A 10 -13.21 18.45 5.67
C PHE A 10 -12.72 18.02 7.07
N GLU A 11 -12.43 18.98 7.95
CA GLU A 11 -12.02 18.71 9.33
C GLU A 11 -13.12 18.01 10.12
N GLU A 12 -14.37 18.46 9.98
CA GLU A 12 -15.53 17.82 10.63
C GLU A 12 -15.72 16.39 10.12
N LYS A 13 -15.49 16.12 8.83
CA LYS A 13 -15.50 14.73 8.30
C LYS A 13 -14.41 13.87 8.93
N GLN A 14 -13.19 14.40 9.09
CA GLN A 14 -12.10 13.66 9.73
C GLN A 14 -12.44 13.33 11.18
N ALA A 15 -13.01 14.28 11.92
CA ALA A 15 -13.44 14.08 13.30
C ALA A 15 -14.55 13.00 13.41
N ILE A 16 -15.53 13.03 12.52
CA ILE A 16 -16.62 12.04 12.48
C ILE A 16 -16.08 10.63 12.18
N VAL A 17 -15.19 10.50 11.19
CA VAL A 17 -14.58 9.21 10.82
C VAL A 17 -13.75 8.66 11.97
N GLN A 18 -12.92 9.50 12.60
CA GLN A 18 -12.11 9.08 13.75
C GLN A 18 -13.00 8.62 14.90
N TRP A 19 -14.03 9.41 15.24
CA TRP A 19 -14.99 9.04 16.29
C TRP A 19 -15.69 7.71 15.99
N THR A 20 -16.08 7.48 14.73
CA THR A 20 -16.76 6.24 14.32
C THR A 20 -15.87 5.01 14.50
N ILE A 21 -14.58 5.11 14.19
CA ILE A 21 -13.59 4.03 14.37
C ILE A 21 -13.41 3.73 15.86
N ASP A 22 -13.26 4.77 16.68
CA ASP A 22 -13.10 4.63 18.13
C ASP A 22 -14.31 3.93 18.78
N HIS A 23 -15.49 4.03 18.14
CA HIS A 23 -16.75 3.41 18.58
C HIS A 23 -17.09 2.16 17.76
N GLN A 24 -16.07 1.38 17.36
CA GLN A 24 -16.24 0.07 16.70
C GLN A 24 -17.03 0.13 15.37
N ASN A 25 -16.84 1.19 14.59
CA ASN A 25 -17.55 1.43 13.34
C ASN A 25 -19.07 1.53 13.51
N ASN A 26 -19.54 2.05 14.65
CA ASN A 26 -20.96 2.30 14.87
C ASN A 26 -21.46 3.54 14.10
N TYR A 27 -21.78 3.33 12.82
CA TYR A 27 -22.28 4.37 11.92
C TYR A 27 -23.63 4.96 12.36
N GLN A 28 -24.51 4.16 12.97
CA GLN A 28 -25.80 4.64 13.45
C GLN A 28 -25.62 5.68 14.57
N ALA A 29 -24.75 5.40 15.52
CA ALA A 29 -24.43 6.35 16.58
C ALA A 29 -23.73 7.61 16.04
N ALA A 30 -22.96 7.50 14.96
CA ALA A 30 -22.33 8.65 14.30
C ALA A 30 -23.36 9.55 13.60
N VAL A 31 -24.36 8.93 12.95
CA VAL A 31 -25.49 9.63 12.32
C VAL A 31 -26.25 10.46 13.35
N GLU A 32 -26.59 9.86 14.49
CA GLU A 32 -27.33 10.54 15.57
C GLU A 32 -26.50 11.66 16.21
N LYS A 33 -25.22 11.41 16.46
CA LYS A 33 -24.35 12.35 17.16
C LYS A 33 -24.00 13.59 16.33
N PHE A 34 -23.82 13.43 15.03
CA PHE A 34 -23.32 14.49 14.15
C PHE A 34 -24.36 15.01 13.16
N ASP A 35 -25.60 14.48 13.19
CA ASP A 35 -26.70 14.84 12.28
C ASP A 35 -26.27 14.74 10.80
N VAL A 36 -25.69 13.60 10.45
CA VAL A 36 -25.15 13.31 9.12
C VAL A 36 -25.79 12.04 8.57
N SER A 37 -25.95 11.96 7.25
CA SER A 37 -26.51 10.77 6.62
C SER A 37 -25.57 9.56 6.76
N TYR A 38 -26.15 8.40 7.04
CA TYR A 38 -25.44 7.11 7.12
C TYR A 38 -24.56 6.84 5.91
N GLN A 39 -25.09 7.12 4.70
CA GLN A 39 -24.34 6.91 3.46
C GLN A 39 -23.11 7.82 3.40
N ARG A 40 -23.23 9.06 3.89
CA ARG A 40 -22.11 10.01 3.91
C ARG A 40 -21.04 9.59 4.91
N THR A 41 -21.41 9.13 6.09
CA THR A 41 -20.44 8.62 7.08
C THR A 41 -19.71 7.39 6.58
N TYR A 42 -20.41 6.48 5.91
CA TYR A 42 -19.82 5.29 5.30
C TYR A 42 -18.86 5.68 4.16
N ASP A 43 -19.27 6.55 3.25
CA ASP A 43 -18.42 7.03 2.15
C ASP A 43 -17.15 7.74 2.68
N TRP A 44 -17.23 8.43 3.82
CA TRP A 44 -16.08 9.12 4.43
C TRP A 44 -15.10 8.18 5.13
N GLU A 45 -15.47 6.95 5.48
CA GLU A 45 -14.51 5.96 6.00
C GLU A 45 -13.35 5.76 5.00
N SER A 46 -13.63 5.87 3.70
CA SER A 46 -12.60 5.81 2.65
C SER A 46 -11.54 6.92 2.72
N LEU A 47 -11.82 8.03 3.42
CA LEU A 47 -10.84 9.10 3.68
C LEU A 47 -9.70 8.63 4.58
N ARG A 48 -9.88 7.55 5.36
CA ARG A 48 -8.84 6.93 6.18
C ARG A 48 -7.70 6.39 5.33
N ASP A 49 -8.04 5.69 4.26
CA ASP A 49 -7.09 4.84 3.52
C ASP A 49 -6.58 5.52 2.23
N ASN A 50 -7.01 6.76 1.92
CA ASN A 50 -6.63 7.46 0.68
C ASN A 50 -6.66 6.55 -0.57
N ARG A 51 -7.59 5.59 -0.62
CA ARG A 51 -7.59 4.56 -1.65
C ARG A 51 -7.69 5.21 -3.02
N GLY A 52 -6.69 4.95 -3.86
CA GLY A 52 -6.62 5.46 -5.24
C GLY A 52 -6.12 6.90 -5.40
N ARG A 53 -5.73 7.60 -4.33
CA ARG A 53 -5.13 8.95 -4.41
C ARG A 53 -3.92 9.08 -3.50
N ASN A 54 -2.92 8.26 -3.74
CA ASN A 54 -1.57 8.51 -3.23
C ASN A 54 -0.95 9.65 -4.05
N LYS A 55 -1.41 10.89 -3.86
CA LYS A 55 -0.61 12.06 -4.24
C LYS A 55 0.38 12.23 -3.11
N GLY A 56 1.65 11.99 -3.42
CA GLY A 56 2.76 12.01 -2.46
C GLY A 56 2.65 13.21 -1.55
N LYS A 57 2.34 12.96 -0.28
CA LYS A 57 2.75 13.89 0.75
C LYS A 57 4.25 13.68 0.87
N GLU A 58 5.02 14.73 0.58
CA GLU A 58 6.42 14.73 0.94
C GLU A 58 6.51 14.35 2.43
N PRO A 59 7.46 13.47 2.79
CA PRO A 59 7.57 12.99 4.16
C PRO A 59 7.67 14.19 5.08
N THR A 60 6.68 14.34 5.96
CA THR A 60 6.52 15.54 6.78
C THR A 60 7.51 15.54 7.96
N THR A 61 8.16 14.39 8.19
CA THR A 61 9.15 14.18 9.24
C THR A 61 10.35 13.41 8.68
N GLU A 62 11.55 13.71 9.18
CA GLU A 62 12.79 13.03 8.80
C GLU A 62 12.71 11.50 8.99
N LEU A 63 12.06 11.04 10.06
CA LEU A 63 11.83 9.61 10.30
C LEU A 63 11.00 8.96 9.19
N GLU A 64 10.00 9.65 8.67
CA GLU A 64 9.16 9.13 7.59
C GLU A 64 9.95 9.04 6.27
N ARG A 65 10.79 10.05 6.00
CA ARG A 65 11.71 10.07 4.85
C ARG A 65 12.69 8.89 4.92
N LEU A 66 13.32 8.68 6.07
CA LEU A 66 14.24 7.58 6.30
C LEU A 66 13.54 6.22 6.13
N ARG A 67 12.33 6.06 6.68
CA ARG A 67 11.54 4.82 6.49
C ARG A 67 11.23 4.57 5.02
N GLN A 68 10.93 5.61 4.24
CA GLN A 68 10.68 5.49 2.81
C GLN A 68 11.95 5.07 2.05
N GLN A 69 13.10 5.70 2.34
CA GLN A 69 14.38 5.33 1.74
C GLN A 69 14.77 3.88 2.08
N VAL A 70 14.59 3.46 3.33
CA VAL A 70 14.86 2.07 3.75
C VAL A 70 13.97 1.09 2.97
N ARG A 71 12.70 1.42 2.71
CA ARG A 71 11.82 0.57 1.90
C ARG A 71 12.29 0.48 0.46
N GLN A 72 12.69 1.59 -0.15
CA GLN A 72 13.22 1.62 -1.52
C GLN A 72 14.50 0.80 -1.64
N LEU A 73 15.48 1.05 -0.76
CA LEU A 73 16.74 0.31 -0.76
C LEU A 73 16.56 -1.20 -0.54
N LYS A 74 15.61 -1.60 0.31
CA LYS A 74 15.27 -3.04 0.48
C LYS A 74 14.68 -3.66 -0.78
N ALA A 75 13.85 -2.91 -1.52
CA ALA A 75 13.28 -3.38 -2.77
C ALA A 75 14.37 -3.55 -3.83
N GLU A 76 15.21 -2.54 -4.03
CA GLU A 76 16.34 -2.58 -4.96
C GLU A 76 17.31 -3.72 -4.62
N LYS A 77 17.63 -3.91 -3.32
CA LYS A 77 18.47 -5.02 -2.87
C LYS A 77 17.87 -6.37 -3.25
N ARG A 78 16.56 -6.55 -3.04
CA ARG A 78 15.86 -7.79 -3.39
C ARG A 78 15.89 -8.03 -4.90
N GLU A 79 15.69 -7.00 -5.71
CA GLU A 79 15.78 -7.10 -7.17
C GLU A 79 17.18 -7.53 -7.62
N MET A 80 18.23 -6.92 -7.05
CA MET A 80 19.61 -7.29 -7.33
C MET A 80 19.91 -8.75 -6.92
N GLU A 81 19.45 -9.19 -5.75
CA GLU A 81 19.63 -10.57 -5.30
C GLU A 81 18.98 -11.58 -6.27
N VAL A 82 17.79 -11.26 -6.80
CA VAL A 82 17.11 -12.08 -7.81
C VAL A 82 17.90 -12.11 -9.11
N GLN A 83 18.39 -10.97 -9.60
CA GLN A 83 19.21 -10.91 -10.82
C GLN A 83 20.49 -11.74 -10.68
N ILE A 84 21.17 -11.65 -9.54
CA ILE A 84 22.38 -12.44 -9.25
C ILE A 84 22.04 -13.93 -9.21
N ALA A 85 20.97 -14.32 -8.52
CA ALA A 85 20.54 -15.71 -8.43
C ALA A 85 20.20 -16.28 -9.83
N PHE A 86 19.53 -15.48 -10.67
CA PHE A 86 19.21 -15.83 -12.04
C PHE A 86 20.49 -16.04 -12.87
N ALA A 87 21.44 -15.10 -12.83
CA ALA A 87 22.72 -15.22 -13.53
C ALA A 87 23.50 -16.47 -13.11
N LYS A 88 23.58 -16.76 -11.80
CA LYS A 88 24.20 -18.00 -11.28
C LYS A 88 23.52 -19.26 -11.82
N LYS A 89 22.19 -19.24 -11.94
CA LYS A 89 21.43 -20.37 -12.48
C LYS A 89 21.73 -20.61 -13.96
N LEU A 90 21.89 -19.56 -14.76
CA LEU A 90 22.25 -19.66 -16.18
C LEU A 90 23.64 -20.30 -16.35
N ILE A 91 24.64 -19.83 -15.60
CA ILE A 91 26.00 -20.41 -15.63
C ILE A 91 25.97 -21.90 -15.28
N LYS A 92 25.20 -22.28 -14.26
CA LYS A 92 25.05 -23.70 -13.86
C LYS A 92 24.47 -24.56 -14.98
N ILE A 93 23.51 -24.03 -15.75
CA ILE A 93 22.93 -24.75 -16.90
C ILE A 93 23.98 -24.89 -18.01
N GLN A 94 24.67 -23.81 -18.36
CA GLN A 94 25.73 -23.84 -19.37
C GLN A 94 26.81 -24.86 -19.04
N ASN A 95 27.31 -24.88 -17.80
CA ASN A 95 28.32 -25.83 -17.35
C ASN A 95 27.84 -27.29 -17.42
N ARG A 96 26.55 -27.55 -17.16
CA ARG A 96 25.96 -28.90 -17.30
C ARG A 96 25.93 -29.34 -18.77
N GLU A 97 25.55 -28.45 -19.68
CA GLU A 97 25.50 -28.76 -21.11
C GLU A 97 26.90 -29.01 -21.69
N VAL A 98 27.88 -28.20 -21.29
CA VAL A 98 29.29 -28.43 -21.64
C VAL A 98 29.73 -29.80 -21.12
N HIS A 99 29.50 -30.11 -19.86
CA HIS A 99 29.89 -31.40 -19.26
C HIS A 99 29.24 -32.61 -19.95
N LYS A 100 27.94 -32.53 -20.28
CA LYS A 100 27.24 -33.57 -21.06
C LYS A 100 27.88 -33.76 -22.43
N ARG A 101 28.17 -32.67 -23.15
CA ARG A 101 28.77 -32.73 -24.49
C ARG A 101 30.18 -33.31 -24.47
N PHE A 102 30.96 -33.03 -23.43
CA PHE A 102 32.26 -33.68 -23.21
C PHE A 102 32.12 -35.19 -23.02
N PHE A 103 31.15 -35.66 -22.24
CA PHE A 103 30.91 -37.09 -22.03
C PHE A 103 30.39 -37.81 -23.28
N VAL A 104 29.54 -37.14 -24.08
CA VAL A 104 29.01 -37.71 -25.33
C VAL A 104 30.07 -37.83 -26.42
N ASN A 105 31.07 -36.93 -26.46
CA ASN A 105 32.16 -36.99 -27.44
C ASN A 105 33.35 -37.86 -27.01
N TRP A 106 33.33 -38.42 -25.79
CA TRP A 106 34.40 -39.27 -25.24
C TRP A 106 34.10 -40.78 -25.29
N TYR A 107 33.00 -41.17 -25.94
CA TYR A 107 32.61 -42.54 -26.32
C TYR A 107 32.33 -42.59 -27.81
#